data_AF-A0AA51LY26-F1
#
_entry.id   AF-A0AA51LY26-F1
#
_cell.length_a   1.000
_cell.length_b   1.000
_cell.length_c   1.000
_cell.angle_alpha   90.00
_cell.angle_beta   90.00
_cell.angle_gamma   90.00
#
_symmetry.space_group_name_H-M   'P 1'
#
loop_
_entity.id
_entity.type
_entity.pdbx_description
1 polymer ?
#
loop_
_entity_poly.entity_id
_entity_poly.type
_entity_poly.pdbx_seq_one_letter_code
_entity_poly.pdbx_strand_id
1 'polypeptide(L)'
;MKIRRLVATAAGCAALVVAAPATANAFSLADLLPTGSADFLFPQPAPPAPAPAPQAAPPAPAPAPAPQAAPAPAPSAGYKNCTEAWNAGVAPLYRDEPGYAPKLDRDDDGVACEVDPR
;
A
#
# COMPACT_ATOMS: atom_id res chain seq x y z
N MET A 1 -27.67 2.21 3.46
CA MET A 1 -28.03 3.57 3.92
C MET A 1 -27.75 3.69 5.42
N LYS A 2 -26.60 4.23 5.82
CA LYS A 2 -26.31 4.61 7.21
C LYS A 2 -25.54 5.93 7.19
N ILE A 3 -26.03 6.88 7.97
CA ILE A 3 -25.95 8.33 7.78
C ILE A 3 -24.61 8.87 8.31
N ARG A 4 -23.94 9.68 7.49
CA ARG A 4 -22.72 10.44 7.82
C ARG A 4 -23.09 11.58 8.77
N ARG A 5 -22.49 11.63 9.96
CA ARG A 5 -22.61 12.79 10.87
C ARG A 5 -21.37 13.67 10.72
N LEU A 6 -21.58 14.82 10.06
CA LEU A 6 -20.71 15.99 10.05
C LEU A 6 -20.80 16.69 11.41
N VAL A 7 -19.68 17.14 11.97
CA VAL A 7 -19.65 18.24 12.95
C VAL A 7 -18.56 19.21 12.53
N ALA A 8 -19.01 20.36 12.05
CA ALA A 8 -18.24 21.56 11.82
C ALA A 8 -18.25 22.42 13.10
N THR A 9 -17.12 23.01 13.48
CA THR A 9 -17.11 24.17 14.38
C THR A 9 -16.11 25.19 13.86
N ALA A 10 -16.65 26.34 13.49
CA ALA A 10 -15.95 27.56 13.12
C ALA A 10 -15.99 28.53 14.30
N ALA A 11 -14.87 29.15 14.62
CA ALA A 11 -14.74 30.31 15.50
C ALA A 11 -13.43 31.01 15.12
N GLY A 12 -13.35 32.31 14.86
CA GLY A 12 -14.33 33.38 14.77
C GLY A 12 -13.62 34.60 14.19
N CYS A 13 -14.31 35.38 13.37
CA CYS A 13 -13.82 36.67 12.88
C CYS A 13 -13.98 37.72 13.98
N ALA A 14 -12.90 38.41 14.33
CA ALA A 14 -12.96 39.69 15.03
C ALA A 14 -12.48 40.78 14.07
N ALA A 15 -13.43 41.54 13.54
CA ALA A 15 -13.16 42.76 12.79
C ALA A 15 -13.08 43.93 13.77
N LEU A 16 -12.04 44.75 13.66
CA LEU A 16 -12.01 46.08 14.25
C LEU A 16 -11.49 47.05 13.18
N VAL A 17 -12.42 47.82 12.65
CA VAL A 17 -12.18 48.87 11.65
C VAL A 17 -12.05 50.18 12.41
N VAL A 18 -10.89 50.85 12.31
CA VAL A 18 -10.70 52.23 12.77
C VAL A 18 -10.71 53.15 11.56
N ALA A 19 -11.39 54.28 11.72
CA ALA A 19 -11.78 55.22 10.69
C ALA A 19 -10.84 56.43 10.53
N ALA A 20 -10.84 56.96 9.30
CA ALA A 20 -10.67 58.38 8.89
C ALA A 20 -9.25 59.02 8.94
N PRO A 21 -9.07 60.24 8.39
CA PRO A 21 -9.36 60.66 7.01
C PRO A 21 -8.10 61.21 6.31
N ALA A 22 -8.15 61.24 4.98
CA ALA A 22 -7.18 61.94 4.14
C ALA A 22 -7.19 63.44 4.42
N THR A 23 -6.04 64.03 4.76
CA THR A 23 -5.65 65.40 4.38
C THR A 23 -4.13 65.55 4.45
N ALA A 24 -3.62 66.49 3.66
CA ALA A 24 -2.26 67.05 3.69
C ALA A 24 -1.20 66.43 2.75
N ASN A 25 -1.31 66.86 1.49
CA ASN A 25 -0.31 67.63 0.75
C ASN A 25 1.12 67.08 0.66
N ALA A 26 1.42 66.66 -0.57
CA ALA A 26 2.69 66.33 -1.17
C ALA A 26 3.82 67.30 -0.80
N PHE A 27 4.71 66.85 0.07
CA PHE A 27 6.12 67.21 0.00
C PHE A 27 6.86 65.92 -0.35
N SER A 28 7.15 65.72 -1.63
CA SER A 28 7.77 64.48 -2.11
C SER A 28 9.21 64.42 -1.60
N LEU A 29 9.45 63.55 -0.61
CA LEU A 29 10.78 63.15 -0.14
C LEU A 29 11.67 62.53 -1.25
N ALA A 30 11.13 62.37 -2.47
CA ALA A 30 11.85 61.89 -3.65
C ALA A 30 12.92 62.86 -4.18
N ASP A 31 12.85 64.16 -3.84
CA ASP A 31 13.84 65.17 -4.28
C ASP A 31 15.15 65.17 -3.46
N LEU A 32 15.23 64.36 -2.39
CA LEU A 32 16.40 64.29 -1.49
C LEU A 32 17.29 63.06 -1.72
N LEU A 33 17.01 62.23 -2.75
CA LEU A 33 17.77 61.01 -3.01
C LEU A 33 18.76 61.22 -4.17
N PRO A 34 20.06 60.92 -4.01
CA PRO A 34 21.02 60.98 -5.10
C PRO A 34 20.61 60.01 -6.23
N THR A 35 20.73 60.48 -7.47
CA THR A 35 20.52 59.67 -8.68
C THR A 35 21.47 58.48 -8.67
N GLY A 36 20.96 57.30 -8.28
CA GLY A 36 21.73 56.05 -8.27
C GLY A 36 21.32 55.00 -7.24
N SER A 37 20.42 55.28 -6.29
CA SER A 37 19.99 54.30 -5.28
C SER A 37 18.79 53.42 -5.68
N ALA A 38 18.25 53.57 -6.90
CA ALA A 38 17.12 52.77 -7.36
C ALA A 38 17.50 51.30 -7.66
N ASP A 39 18.77 51.02 -7.97
CA ASP A 39 19.22 49.68 -8.36
C ASP A 39 19.34 48.68 -7.19
N PHE A 40 19.40 49.15 -5.94
CA PHE A 40 19.54 48.28 -4.76
C PHE A 40 18.21 47.85 -4.12
N LEU A 41 17.09 48.44 -4.54
CA LEU A 41 15.76 48.10 -4.00
C LEU A 41 15.02 47.05 -4.83
N PHE A 42 15.60 46.62 -5.96
CA PHE A 42 15.03 45.52 -6.73
C PHE A 42 15.57 44.19 -6.18
N PRO A 43 14.72 43.33 -5.59
CA PRO A 43 15.13 41.99 -5.23
C PRO A 43 15.56 41.27 -6.52
N GLN A 44 16.80 40.79 -6.54
CA GLN A 44 17.28 39.93 -7.62
C GLN A 44 16.32 38.73 -7.74
N PRO A 45 15.87 38.36 -8.96
CA PRO A 45 15.03 37.18 -9.15
C PRO A 45 15.77 35.96 -8.60
N ALA A 46 15.14 35.24 -7.67
CA ALA A 46 15.70 33.99 -7.18
C ALA A 46 15.90 33.03 -8.36
N PRO A 47 17.02 32.29 -8.43
CA PRO A 47 17.23 31.32 -9.48
C PRO A 47 16.06 30.32 -9.50
N PRO A 48 15.61 29.87 -10.69
CA PRO A 48 14.51 28.92 -10.79
C PRO A 48 14.87 27.66 -10.00
N ALA A 49 13.93 27.19 -9.19
CA ALA A 49 14.09 25.96 -8.42
C ALA A 49 14.44 24.79 -9.37
N PRO A 50 15.33 23.87 -8.95
CA PRO A 50 15.62 22.68 -9.74
C PRO A 50 14.32 21.94 -10.07
N ALA A 51 14.18 21.50 -11.32
CA ALA A 51 13.02 20.72 -11.73
C ALA A 51 12.90 19.45 -10.86
N PRO A 52 11.68 19.01 -10.49
CA PRO A 52 11.49 17.78 -9.74
C PRO A 52 12.11 16.61 -10.50
N ALA A 53 12.88 15.78 -9.80
CA ALA A 53 13.44 14.57 -10.40
C ALA A 53 12.31 13.63 -10.88
N PRO A 54 12.48 12.92 -12.00
CA PRO A 54 11.50 11.95 -12.49
C PRO A 54 11.20 10.91 -11.41
N GLN A 55 9.92 10.74 -11.08
CA GLN A 55 9.48 9.70 -10.16
C GLN A 55 9.67 8.33 -10.83
N ALA A 56 10.24 7.38 -10.10
CA ALA A 56 10.42 6.02 -10.58
C ALA A 56 9.05 5.38 -10.89
N ALA A 57 8.96 4.69 -12.02
CA ALA A 57 7.76 3.95 -12.40
C ALA A 57 7.47 2.83 -11.38
N PRO A 58 6.19 2.49 -11.14
CA PRO A 58 5.83 1.40 -10.24
C PRO A 58 6.39 0.06 -10.75
N PRO A 59 6.74 -0.87 -9.84
CA PRO A 59 7.26 -2.18 -10.21
C PRO A 59 6.20 -2.98 -10.98
N ALA A 60 6.66 -3.80 -11.93
CA ALA A 60 5.79 -4.67 -12.72
C ALA A 60 5.09 -5.72 -11.83
N PRO A 61 3.88 -6.17 -12.19
CA PRO A 61 3.18 -7.23 -11.47
C PRO A 61 3.98 -8.53 -11.44
N ALA A 62 3.88 -9.27 -10.32
CA ALA A 62 4.49 -10.59 -10.20
C ALA A 62 3.83 -11.60 -11.16
N PRO A 63 4.58 -12.60 -11.67
CA PRO A 63 4.02 -13.69 -12.48
C PRO A 63 2.92 -14.46 -11.73
N ALA A 64 1.91 -14.93 -12.45
CA ALA A 64 0.88 -15.79 -11.90
C ALA A 64 1.47 -17.16 -11.46
N PRO A 65 0.92 -17.79 -10.40
CA PRO A 65 1.30 -19.14 -10.00
C PRO A 65 1.11 -20.15 -11.15
N ALA A 66 2.05 -21.08 -11.29
CA ALA A 66 1.92 -22.17 -12.27
C ALA A 66 0.75 -23.12 -11.89
N PRO A 67 0.08 -23.74 -12.88
CA PRO A 67 -0.93 -24.76 -12.61
C PRO A 67 -0.35 -25.93 -11.80
N GLN A 68 -1.05 -26.33 -10.74
CA GLN A 68 -0.72 -27.54 -9.99
C GLN A 68 -1.09 -28.77 -10.82
N ALA A 69 -0.22 -29.79 -10.81
CA ALA A 69 -0.49 -31.06 -11.48
C ALA A 69 -1.71 -31.75 -10.86
N ALA A 70 -2.57 -32.32 -11.70
CA ALA A 70 -3.69 -33.11 -11.20
C ALA A 70 -3.19 -34.37 -10.46
N PRO A 71 -3.83 -34.76 -9.35
CA PRO A 71 -3.47 -35.98 -8.64
C PRO A 71 -3.54 -37.21 -9.56
N ALA A 72 -2.60 -38.13 -9.40
CA ALA A 72 -2.67 -39.42 -10.09
C ALA A 72 -3.95 -40.19 -9.66
N PRO A 73 -4.53 -41.03 -10.52
CA PRO A 73 -5.68 -41.85 -10.15
C PRO A 73 -5.33 -42.75 -8.97
N ALA A 74 -6.02 -42.56 -7.84
CA ALA A 74 -5.79 -43.39 -6.67
C ALA A 74 -6.57 -44.72 -6.75
N PRO A 75 -6.08 -45.78 -6.10
CA PRO A 75 -6.81 -47.04 -6.01
C PRO A 75 -8.14 -46.85 -5.25
N SER A 76 -9.22 -47.43 -5.78
CA SER A 76 -10.56 -47.35 -5.15
C SER A 76 -10.63 -47.95 -3.74
N ALA A 77 -9.71 -48.84 -3.41
CA ALA A 77 -9.63 -49.51 -2.10
C ALA A 77 -8.59 -48.87 -1.15
N GLY A 78 -7.97 -47.76 -1.55
CA GLY A 78 -6.85 -47.14 -0.83
C GLY A 78 -5.54 -47.94 -0.93
N TYR A 79 -4.47 -47.39 -0.37
CA TYR A 79 -3.15 -48.03 -0.34
C TYR A 79 -3.10 -49.23 0.63
N LYS A 80 -2.15 -50.15 0.43
CA LYS A 80 -1.94 -51.28 1.35
C LYS A 80 -1.33 -50.83 2.67
N ASN A 81 -0.41 -49.87 2.62
CA ASN A 81 0.28 -49.27 3.77
C ASN A 81 0.82 -47.88 3.39
N CYS A 82 1.31 -47.14 4.39
CA CYS A 82 1.88 -45.81 4.17
C CYS A 82 3.13 -45.81 3.31
N THR A 83 3.98 -46.85 3.39
CA THR A 83 5.17 -46.95 2.54
C THR A 83 4.81 -46.90 1.04
N GLU A 84 3.70 -47.51 0.65
CA GLU A 84 3.21 -47.46 -0.74
C GLU A 84 2.77 -46.04 -1.15
N ALA A 85 2.04 -45.34 -0.28
CA ALA A 85 1.61 -43.96 -0.51
C ALA A 85 2.82 -42.99 -0.62
N TRP A 86 3.82 -43.17 0.24
CA TRP A 86 5.08 -42.41 0.19
C TRP A 86 5.90 -42.73 -1.07
N ASN A 87 5.97 -44.00 -1.48
CA ASN A 87 6.63 -44.38 -2.74
C ASN A 87 5.89 -43.85 -3.97
N ALA A 88 4.57 -43.69 -3.89
CA ALA A 88 3.77 -43.03 -4.92
C ALA A 88 3.88 -41.50 -4.91
N GLY A 89 4.50 -40.91 -3.87
CA GLY A 89 4.66 -39.46 -3.74
C GLY A 89 3.36 -38.70 -3.46
N VAL A 90 2.35 -39.38 -2.93
CA VAL A 90 1.03 -38.79 -2.61
C VAL A 90 0.81 -38.60 -1.12
N ALA A 91 1.72 -39.07 -0.27
CA ALA A 91 1.64 -38.84 1.17
C ALA A 91 2.08 -37.41 1.53
N PRO A 92 1.49 -36.76 2.55
CA PRO A 92 0.40 -37.24 3.41
C PRO A 92 -0.97 -37.26 2.70
N LEU A 93 -1.84 -38.21 3.07
CA LEU A 93 -3.16 -38.40 2.46
C LEU A 93 -4.27 -37.84 3.36
N TYR A 94 -5.10 -36.96 2.83
CA TYR A 94 -6.23 -36.38 3.58
C TYR A 94 -7.53 -37.18 3.41
N ARG A 95 -8.44 -37.12 4.39
CA ARG A 95 -9.74 -37.85 4.39
C ARG A 95 -10.58 -37.65 3.11
N ASP A 96 -10.45 -36.50 2.47
CA ASP A 96 -11.18 -36.15 1.25
C ASP A 96 -10.40 -36.47 -0.05
N GLU A 97 -9.19 -37.02 0.07
CA GLU A 97 -8.38 -37.39 -1.09
C GLU A 97 -8.64 -38.82 -1.56
N PRO A 98 -8.57 -39.03 -2.88
CA PRO A 98 -8.68 -40.37 -3.43
C PRO A 98 -7.51 -41.22 -2.92
N GLY A 99 -7.83 -42.42 -2.43
CA GLY A 99 -6.83 -43.35 -1.89
C GLY A 99 -6.65 -43.28 -0.37
N TYR A 100 -7.29 -42.32 0.32
CA TYR A 100 -7.41 -42.36 1.77
C TYR A 100 -8.19 -43.60 2.20
N ALA A 101 -7.72 -44.24 3.27
CA ALA A 101 -8.43 -45.30 3.95
C ALA A 101 -8.21 -45.14 5.45
N PRO A 102 -9.26 -45.22 6.30
CA PRO A 102 -9.13 -45.06 7.76
C PRO A 102 -8.09 -46.00 8.38
N LYS A 103 -7.86 -47.19 7.79
CA LYS A 103 -6.81 -48.12 8.24
C LYS A 103 -5.37 -47.57 8.16
N LEU A 104 -5.14 -46.50 7.40
CA LEU A 104 -3.83 -45.85 7.20
C LEU A 104 -3.62 -44.67 8.16
N ASP A 105 -4.70 -44.19 8.77
CA ASP A 105 -4.76 -43.11 9.73
C ASP A 105 -4.78 -43.75 11.12
N ARG A 106 -3.65 -43.70 11.83
CA ARG A 106 -3.47 -44.49 13.06
C ARG A 106 -4.14 -43.84 14.26
N ASP A 107 -4.24 -42.52 14.25
CA ASP A 107 -4.77 -41.66 15.28
C ASP A 107 -6.14 -41.05 14.91
N ASP A 108 -6.66 -41.36 13.72
CA ASP A 108 -7.99 -40.99 13.22
C ASP A 108 -8.21 -39.47 13.14
N ASP A 109 -7.14 -38.70 12.92
CA ASP A 109 -7.20 -37.24 12.88
C ASP A 109 -7.63 -36.70 11.50
N GLY A 110 -7.71 -37.59 10.49
CA GLY A 110 -8.06 -37.26 9.12
C GLY A 110 -6.87 -37.06 8.18
N VAL A 111 -5.64 -37.26 8.66
CA VAL A 111 -4.40 -37.22 7.89
C VAL A 111 -3.71 -38.58 8.00
N ALA A 112 -3.79 -39.38 6.95
CA ALA A 112 -3.07 -40.65 6.90
C ALA A 112 -1.61 -40.44 6.46
N CYS A 113 -0.73 -41.29 6.99
CA CYS A 113 0.66 -41.41 6.56
C CYS A 113 1.51 -40.14 6.75
N GLU A 114 1.27 -39.40 7.82
CA GLU A 114 1.97 -38.16 8.17
C GLU A 114 3.48 -38.36 8.36
N VAL A 115 3.86 -39.52 8.89
CA VAL A 115 5.25 -39.88 9.17
C VAL A 115 5.79 -40.76 8.06
N ASP A 116 6.92 -40.37 7.45
CA ASP A 116 7.66 -41.21 6.48
C ASP A 116 8.17 -42.47 7.20
N PRO A 117 7.78 -43.68 6.76
CA PRO A 117 8.17 -44.93 7.42
C PRO A 117 9.56 -45.47 6.99
N ARG A 118 10.37 -44.71 6.23
CA ARG A 118 11.70 -45.11 5.73
C ARG A 118 12.85 -44.72 6.66
#